data_AF-A0A1C3F7D4-F1
#
_entry.id   AF-A0A1C3F7D4-F1
#
_cell.length_a   1.000
_cell.length_b   1.000
_cell.length_c   1.000
_cell.angle_alpha   90.00
_cell.angle_beta   90.00
_cell.angle_gamma   90.00
#
_symmetry.space_group_name_H-M   'P 1'
#
loop_
_entity.id
_entity.type
_entity.pdbx_description
1 polymer ?
#
loop_
_entity_poly.entity_id
_entity_poly.type
_entity_poly.pdbx_seq_one_letter_code
_entity_poly.pdbx_strand_id
1 'polypeptide(L)'
;MGKKQQIRTVLSILMMVSLLISMMPGLAVAATDSTTSDTYITLRGLTFVSDEDSTLIIGEAKTINVKLTRIPVSKVFTGSVNATITDSEGKVTQYTASGGGGFYNVSNVTLYTPGDYTLKISAVDPNKGSVTATIKVLDAVTTVTDPLIINADNSITVKLTDSEGNLLKQRSVTVDGTEVDGGTQNYTTLNDGTFILNMTPTKSGNVNLVFGGKIIGTIPVSPAFVADSRIGSQASDNVGLAVEVAKQGWQSATNVILARDDQFSDALAAAPLSKKLNAPILMTASSSLDERTLAEIRELGAQNIYIVGGTVAISQSVQDSLKGFNVTRIAGQQGYDTAAQISSNVGTDSTHTVYLANGHAIPDAIAISAFAAEQGNSILLTDRDTLPASTIQALANLNASNVILLGGTAVIGTSVEQQLSAKYSVKRWGGFDRYDTQSIIFQNLLNTENPQSPLYFTSGLVRQDDVSSGKPYADALVTAALAAKTGGFVAMLPKNDIPSSLNYFLLFNKGYIAKSAVVGNNSGVSQNLEQQLQQMLNY
;
A
#
# COMPACT_ATOMS: atom_id res chain seq x y z
N MET A 1 51.74 3.06 -4.80
CA MET A 1 50.75 3.97 -5.44
C MET A 1 49.47 4.03 -4.58
N GLY A 2 49.32 4.78 -3.50
CA GLY A 2 50.27 5.61 -2.76
C GLY A 2 50.00 7.11 -2.74
N LYS A 3 48.99 7.64 -3.46
CA LYS A 3 48.77 9.12 -3.52
C LYS A 3 47.36 9.64 -3.81
N LYS A 4 46.30 8.81 -3.79
CA LYS A 4 44.90 9.27 -3.98
C LYS A 4 43.99 9.15 -2.76
N GLN A 5 44.48 8.64 -1.63
CA GLN A 5 43.68 8.39 -0.41
C GLN A 5 43.99 9.35 0.75
N GLN A 6 44.86 10.35 0.55
CA GLN A 6 45.19 11.37 1.56
C GLN A 6 44.48 12.73 1.37
N ILE A 7 43.61 12.86 0.35
CA ILE A 7 42.87 14.11 0.09
C ILE A 7 41.43 14.08 0.64
N ARG A 8 40.91 12.91 1.05
CA ARG A 8 39.53 12.77 1.56
C ARG A 8 39.38 12.73 3.09
N THR A 9 40.48 12.77 3.86
CA THR A 9 40.42 12.84 5.33
C THR A 9 40.83 14.22 5.89
N VAL A 10 41.38 15.11 5.05
CA VAL A 10 41.79 16.48 5.47
C VAL A 10 40.67 17.51 5.28
N LEU A 11 39.68 17.25 4.42
CA LEU A 11 38.52 18.14 4.26
C LEU A 11 37.48 17.99 5.39
N SER A 12 37.46 16.86 6.08
CA SER A 12 36.50 16.56 7.15
C SER A 12 36.91 17.12 8.52
N ILE A 13 38.18 17.53 8.69
CA ILE A 13 38.70 18.14 9.93
C ILE A 13 38.72 19.67 9.83
N LEU A 14 38.64 20.26 8.63
CA LEU A 14 38.56 21.72 8.47
C LEU A 14 37.13 22.29 8.60
N MET A 15 36.10 21.43 8.56
CA MET A 15 34.69 21.82 8.71
C MET A 15 34.13 21.59 10.13
N MET A 16 34.97 21.11 11.06
CA MET A 16 34.54 20.73 12.42
C MET A 16 35.26 21.52 13.54
N VAL A 17 35.82 22.70 13.22
CA VAL A 17 36.50 23.59 14.20
C VAL A 17 35.91 25.02 14.23
N SER A 18 34.90 25.35 13.42
CA SER A 18 34.26 26.69 13.46
C SER A 18 32.96 26.75 14.27
N LEU A 19 32.62 25.70 15.05
CA LEU A 19 31.35 25.62 15.79
C LEU A 19 31.48 25.66 17.33
N LEU A 20 32.65 26.03 17.87
CA LEU A 20 32.87 26.11 19.32
C LEU A 20 33.75 27.32 19.65
N ILE A 21 33.18 28.53 19.59
CA ILE A 21 33.45 29.68 20.48
C ILE A 21 32.32 30.68 20.21
N SER A 22 31.36 30.75 21.15
CA SER A 22 30.65 31.97 21.61
C SER A 22 29.33 31.64 22.31
N MET A 23 29.37 30.70 23.25
CA MET A 23 28.49 30.79 24.42
C MET A 23 29.33 31.33 25.57
N MET A 24 29.26 32.65 25.82
CA MET A 24 29.18 33.30 27.14
C MET A 24 29.23 34.83 27.01
N PRO A 25 28.58 35.57 27.93
CA PRO A 25 28.34 37.00 27.81
C PRO A 25 29.56 37.81 28.24
N GLY A 26 29.97 38.78 27.45
CA GLY A 26 31.08 39.67 27.81
C GLY A 26 31.28 40.77 26.78
N LEU A 27 31.12 42.01 27.23
CA LEU A 27 31.44 43.22 26.47
C LEU A 27 32.87 43.15 25.91
N ALA A 28 33.04 43.58 24.66
CA ALA A 28 34.30 44.14 24.18
C ALA A 28 34.00 45.49 23.51
N VAL A 29 34.49 46.55 24.14
CA VAL A 29 34.49 47.94 23.63
C VAL A 29 35.87 48.22 23.05
N ALA A 30 35.92 48.76 21.83
CA ALA A 30 36.62 50.00 21.47
C ALA A 30 36.93 50.06 19.97
N ALA A 31 36.37 51.07 19.28
CA ALA A 31 37.14 51.99 18.44
C ALA A 31 36.27 53.18 18.00
N THR A 32 36.63 54.33 18.56
CA THR A 32 36.59 55.71 18.01
C THR A 32 35.26 56.27 17.48
N ASP A 33 34.68 57.15 18.30
CA ASP A 33 33.81 58.24 17.88
C ASP A 33 34.48 59.06 16.76
N SER A 34 33.79 59.17 15.63
CA SER A 34 33.97 60.30 14.72
C SER A 34 32.61 60.97 14.57
N THR A 35 32.53 62.19 15.06
CA THR A 35 31.38 63.06 15.03
C THR A 35 31.15 63.58 13.61
N THR A 36 30.21 62.97 12.89
CA THR A 36 29.43 63.66 11.85
C THR A 36 28.02 63.06 11.81
N SER A 37 27.03 63.92 11.55
CA SER A 37 25.62 63.55 11.48
C SER A 37 25.35 62.59 10.33
N ASP A 38 25.32 61.29 10.60
CA ASP A 38 24.70 60.29 9.73
C ASP A 38 24.06 59.22 10.61
N THR A 39 22.72 59.19 10.66
CA THR A 39 21.95 58.45 11.67
C THR A 39 21.90 56.93 11.40
N TYR A 40 22.97 56.32 10.90
CA TYR A 40 22.96 54.96 10.33
C TYR A 40 24.20 54.13 10.76
N ILE A 41 24.15 53.53 11.95
CA ILE A 41 25.16 52.56 12.44
C ILE A 41 24.99 51.17 11.74
N THR A 42 26.05 50.34 11.71
CA THR A 42 26.13 49.06 10.96
C THR A 42 25.02 48.05 11.29
N LEU A 43 24.42 47.43 10.27
CA LEU A 43 23.42 46.35 10.34
C LEU A 43 24.01 45.09 11.01
N ARG A 44 23.33 44.55 12.02
CA ARG A 44 23.82 43.40 12.81
C ARG A 44 22.78 42.39 13.27
N GLY A 45 21.49 42.71 13.27
CA GLY A 45 20.45 41.75 13.64
C GLY A 45 19.38 41.62 12.58
N LEU A 46 18.87 40.39 12.43
CA LEU A 46 17.70 40.02 11.65
C LEU A 46 16.87 39.06 12.49
N THR A 47 15.58 39.36 12.64
CA THR A 47 14.59 38.48 13.24
C THR A 47 13.34 38.48 12.39
N PHE A 48 12.70 37.34 12.18
CA PHE A 48 11.41 37.27 11.51
C PHE A 48 10.31 37.89 12.39
N VAL A 49 9.29 38.48 11.77
CA VAL A 49 8.17 39.09 12.49
C VAL A 49 7.23 38.01 13.05
N SER A 50 7.07 36.91 12.32
CA SER A 50 6.30 35.73 12.72
C SER A 50 6.95 34.44 12.21
N ASP A 51 6.47 33.29 12.70
CA ASP A 51 6.94 31.99 12.23
C ASP A 51 6.59 31.76 10.74
N GLU A 52 5.47 32.31 10.25
CA GLU A 52 5.08 32.28 8.82
C GLU A 52 6.05 33.04 7.91
N ASP A 53 6.83 33.98 8.46
CA ASP A 53 7.88 34.68 7.71
C ASP A 53 9.17 33.86 7.60
N SER A 54 9.34 32.85 8.47
CA SER A 54 10.50 31.95 8.49
C SER A 54 10.23 30.58 7.85
N THR A 55 8.96 30.24 7.64
CA THR A 55 8.52 28.96 7.07
C THR A 55 7.58 29.19 5.90
N LEU A 56 8.02 28.80 4.70
CA LEU A 56 7.30 28.95 3.45
C LEU A 56 6.83 27.59 2.94
N ILE A 57 5.78 27.59 2.13
CA ILE A 57 5.32 26.42 1.38
C ILE A 57 5.73 26.58 -0.08
N ILE A 58 6.14 25.49 -0.73
CA ILE A 58 6.54 25.52 -2.13
C ILE A 58 5.46 26.12 -3.04
N GLY A 59 5.90 26.92 -4.01
CA GLY A 59 5.05 27.52 -5.04
C GLY A 59 4.09 28.62 -4.57
N GLU A 60 4.04 28.93 -3.27
CA GLU A 60 3.30 30.10 -2.76
C GLU A 60 4.11 31.39 -2.95
N ALA A 61 3.47 32.42 -3.49
CA ALA A 61 4.01 33.77 -3.45
C ALA A 61 3.78 34.37 -2.06
N LYS A 62 4.87 34.66 -1.34
CA LYS A 62 4.84 35.22 0.02
C LYS A 62 5.63 36.52 0.11
N THR A 63 5.21 37.34 1.06
CA THR A 63 5.99 38.49 1.53
C THR A 63 6.59 38.12 2.88
N ILE A 64 7.91 38.16 2.98
CA ILE A 64 8.64 37.84 4.21
C ILE A 64 8.87 39.11 5.00
N ASN A 65 8.37 39.17 6.23
CA ASN A 65 8.52 40.32 7.10
C ASN A 65 9.65 40.08 8.11
N VAL A 66 10.57 41.03 8.18
CA VAL A 66 11.73 40.97 9.08
C VAL A 66 11.88 42.26 9.87
N LYS A 67 12.45 42.12 11.06
CA LYS A 67 12.94 43.21 11.88
C LYS A 67 14.46 43.25 11.85
N LEU A 68 15.01 44.42 11.54
CA LEU A 68 16.44 44.67 11.39
C LEU A 68 16.97 45.58 12.49
N THR A 69 18.12 45.24 13.07
CA THR A 69 18.79 46.03 14.12
C THR A 69 20.24 46.36 13.77
N ARG A 70 20.79 47.39 14.41
CA ARG A 70 22.09 48.01 14.12
C ARG A 70 22.95 48.12 15.38
N ILE A 71 24.28 48.33 15.34
CA ILE A 71 25.16 48.38 16.55
C ILE A 71 25.01 49.67 17.39
N PRO A 72 24.48 49.66 18.62
CA PRO A 72 24.23 48.48 19.45
C PRO A 72 22.88 47.84 19.13
N VAL A 73 22.84 46.49 19.06
CA VAL A 73 21.70 45.68 18.54
C VAL A 73 20.33 45.95 19.18
N SER A 74 20.29 46.73 20.26
CA SER A 74 19.08 47.29 20.87
C SER A 74 18.42 48.42 20.06
N LYS A 75 19.09 48.93 19.01
CA LYS A 75 18.57 50.00 18.14
C LYS A 75 18.12 49.44 16.79
N VAL A 76 17.00 49.96 16.29
CA VAL A 76 16.44 49.60 14.97
C VAL A 76 17.30 50.13 13.83
N PHE A 77 17.47 49.33 12.77
CA PHE A 77 18.09 49.76 11.52
C PHE A 77 17.12 50.64 10.72
N THR A 78 17.64 51.72 10.15
CA THR A 78 16.89 52.60 9.24
C THR A 78 17.80 52.81 8.03
N GLY A 79 17.28 52.70 6.81
CA GLY A 79 18.08 52.74 5.60
C GLY A 79 17.62 51.73 4.55
N SER A 80 18.05 51.92 3.30
CA SER A 80 17.68 51.06 2.18
C SER A 80 18.47 49.75 2.21
N VAL A 81 17.84 48.65 1.82
CA VAL A 81 18.44 47.30 1.85
C VAL A 81 18.16 46.55 0.55
N ASN A 82 19.03 45.60 0.22
CA ASN A 82 18.83 44.59 -0.82
C ASN A 82 18.64 43.22 -0.15
N ALA A 83 17.76 42.39 -0.71
CA ALA A 83 17.58 41.01 -0.26
C ALA A 83 17.98 40.02 -1.34
N THR A 84 18.67 38.95 -0.92
CA THR A 84 18.93 37.79 -1.76
C THR A 84 18.59 36.52 -1.00
N ILE A 85 18.07 35.51 -1.68
CA ILE A 85 17.87 34.18 -1.12
C ILE A 85 18.77 33.19 -1.86
N THR A 86 19.49 32.37 -1.10
CA THR A 86 20.36 31.31 -1.62
C THR A 86 19.71 29.96 -1.35
N ASP A 87 19.59 29.12 -2.37
CA ASP A 87 19.09 27.74 -2.23
C ASP A 87 20.18 26.75 -1.77
N SER A 88 19.79 25.50 -1.55
CA SER A 88 20.67 24.42 -1.09
C SER A 88 21.79 24.07 -2.08
N GLU A 89 21.65 24.43 -3.35
CA GLU A 89 22.67 24.27 -4.39
C GLU A 89 23.60 25.48 -4.50
N GLY A 90 23.34 26.53 -3.71
CA GLY A 90 24.13 27.76 -3.68
C GLY A 90 23.73 28.80 -4.71
N LYS A 91 22.63 28.62 -5.44
CA LYS A 91 22.13 29.60 -6.42
C LYS A 91 21.46 30.75 -5.69
N VAL A 92 21.89 31.96 -6.03
CA VAL A 92 21.45 33.21 -5.39
C VAL A 92 20.42 33.91 -6.28
N THR A 93 19.26 34.26 -5.72
CA THR A 93 18.20 35.02 -6.38
C THR A 93 17.97 36.34 -5.66
N GLN A 94 17.86 37.45 -6.40
CA GLN A 94 17.58 38.77 -5.82
C GLN A 94 16.08 39.01 -5.66
N TYR A 95 15.70 39.69 -4.58
CA TYR A 95 14.32 40.05 -4.28
C TYR A 95 14.21 41.54 -3.92
N THR A 96 13.03 42.09 -4.17
CA THR A 96 12.73 43.46 -3.76
C THR A 96 12.51 43.49 -2.26
N ALA A 97 13.32 44.30 -1.56
CA ALA A 97 13.16 44.55 -0.14
C ALA A 97 12.87 46.03 0.11
N SER A 98 11.85 46.31 0.91
CA SER A 98 11.46 47.68 1.24
C SER A 98 11.00 47.80 2.69
N GLY A 99 11.14 48.98 3.28
CA GLY A 99 10.77 49.18 4.68
C GLY A 99 11.50 50.34 5.34
N GLY A 100 11.33 50.44 6.66
CA GLY A 100 11.87 51.53 7.46
C GLY A 100 11.52 51.36 8.95
N GLY A 101 12.15 52.16 9.81
CA GLY A 101 11.88 52.09 11.26
C GLY A 101 12.23 50.74 11.90
N GLY A 102 13.10 49.94 11.26
CA GLY A 102 13.46 48.60 11.69
C GLY A 102 12.61 47.48 11.10
N PHE A 103 11.52 47.75 10.40
CA PHE A 103 10.65 46.72 9.81
C PHE A 103 10.74 46.75 8.28
N TYR A 104 10.99 45.59 7.69
CA TYR A 104 11.21 45.43 6.25
C TYR A 104 10.41 44.24 5.73
N ASN A 105 9.98 44.34 4.49
CA ASN A 105 9.37 43.26 3.74
C ASN A 105 10.30 42.83 2.60
N VAL A 106 10.30 41.54 2.30
CA VAL A 106 10.89 40.96 1.08
C VAL A 106 9.73 40.41 0.27
N SER A 107 9.42 41.06 -0.85
CA SER A 107 8.15 40.86 -1.56
C SER A 107 8.27 39.82 -2.67
N ASN A 108 7.16 39.14 -2.96
CA ASN A 108 6.99 38.19 -4.07
C ASN A 108 8.02 37.04 -4.06
N VAL A 109 8.32 36.51 -2.88
CA VAL A 109 9.17 35.32 -2.74
C VAL A 109 8.35 34.10 -3.12
N THR A 110 8.82 33.34 -4.11
CA THR A 110 8.25 32.03 -4.48
C THR A 110 9.39 31.04 -4.64
N LEU A 111 9.34 29.93 -3.92
CA LEU A 111 10.39 28.90 -3.89
C LEU A 111 9.78 27.55 -4.27
N TYR A 112 10.50 26.73 -5.04
CA TYR A 112 9.91 25.54 -5.68
C TYR A 112 10.49 24.20 -5.20
N THR A 113 11.54 24.23 -4.38
CA THR A 113 12.12 23.02 -3.79
C THR A 113 12.12 23.10 -2.27
N PRO A 114 11.80 22.01 -1.56
CA PRO A 114 11.82 21.98 -0.10
C PRO A 114 13.27 22.02 0.42
N GLY A 115 13.44 22.53 1.63
CA GLY A 115 14.73 22.60 2.32
C GLY A 115 15.01 23.95 2.97
N ASP A 116 16.23 24.09 3.47
CA ASP A 116 16.69 25.30 4.13
C ASP A 116 17.34 26.26 3.13
N TYR A 117 16.91 27.51 3.15
CA TYR A 117 17.40 28.59 2.31
C TYR A 117 18.04 29.66 3.18
N THR A 118 19.03 30.36 2.64
CA THR A 118 19.64 31.51 3.32
C THR A 118 19.07 32.81 2.79
N LEU A 119 18.28 33.52 3.61
CA LEU A 119 17.94 34.92 3.38
C LEU A 119 19.12 35.79 3.81
N LYS A 120 19.68 36.54 2.88
CA LYS A 120 20.69 37.58 3.15
C LYS A 120 20.10 38.94 2.88
N ILE A 121 20.22 39.83 3.87
CA ILE A 121 19.88 41.25 3.74
C ILE A 121 21.14 42.07 3.88
N SER A 122 21.42 42.87 2.86
CA SER A 122 22.57 43.77 2.79
C SER A 122 22.09 45.21 2.79
N ALA A 123 22.70 46.08 3.59
CA ALA A 123 22.49 47.50 3.40
C ALA A 123 22.96 47.92 2.00
N VAL A 124 22.25 48.86 1.35
CA VAL A 124 22.65 49.39 0.04
C VAL A 124 24.01 50.10 0.13
N ASP A 125 24.28 50.74 1.28
CA ASP A 125 25.59 51.28 1.62
C ASP A 125 26.52 50.13 2.05
N PRO A 126 27.60 49.83 1.30
CA PRO A 126 28.46 48.68 1.55
C PRO A 126 29.18 48.76 2.91
N ASN A 127 29.34 49.95 3.49
CA ASN A 127 29.97 50.13 4.80
C ASN A 127 29.06 49.74 5.96
N LYS A 128 27.76 49.50 5.69
CA LYS A 128 26.74 49.20 6.70
C LYS A 128 26.45 47.71 6.87
N GLY A 129 27.16 46.84 6.16
CA GLY A 129 27.20 45.40 6.41
C GLY A 129 25.98 44.61 5.91
N SER A 130 25.96 43.31 6.24
CA SER A 130 24.88 42.38 5.90
C SER A 130 24.60 41.41 7.05
N VAL A 131 23.39 40.86 7.06
CA VAL A 131 22.91 39.84 8.01
C VAL A 131 22.25 38.69 7.24
N THR A 132 22.22 37.52 7.85
CA THR A 132 21.62 36.32 7.27
C THR A 132 20.66 35.65 8.24
N ALA A 133 19.65 34.98 7.72
CA ALA A 133 18.75 34.11 8.45
C ALA A 133 18.33 32.92 7.59
N THR A 134 17.91 31.84 8.23
CA THR A 134 17.43 30.64 7.54
C THR A 134 15.93 30.76 7.30
N ILE A 135 15.50 30.47 6.08
CA ILE A 135 14.10 30.22 5.73
C ILE A 135 13.94 28.72 5.52
N LYS A 136 12.93 28.12 6.14
CA LYS A 136 12.54 26.73 5.91
C LYS A 136 11.46 26.68 4.83
N VAL A 137 11.61 25.82 3.84
CA VAL A 137 10.60 25.60 2.80
C VAL A 137 10.07 24.17 2.88
N LEU A 138 8.75 24.04 3.01
CA LEU A 138 8.07 22.77 3.19
C LEU A 138 7.21 22.40 1.98
N ASP A 139 7.00 21.11 1.78
CA ASP A 139 6.03 20.59 0.81
C ASP A 139 4.60 20.74 1.35
N ALA A 140 3.63 20.90 0.45
CA ALA A 140 2.21 20.71 0.75
C ALA A 140 1.83 19.25 0.52
N VAL A 141 1.05 18.69 1.44
CA VAL A 141 0.62 17.30 1.44
C VAL A 141 -0.90 17.25 1.55
N THR A 142 -1.54 16.46 0.68
CA THR A 142 -2.98 16.17 0.79
C THR A 142 -3.24 14.82 1.42
N THR A 143 -4.32 14.75 2.20
CA THR A 143 -4.96 13.50 2.61
C THR A 143 -6.36 13.44 2.01
N VAL A 144 -6.66 12.35 1.31
CA VAL A 144 -7.97 12.06 0.72
C VAL A 144 -8.44 10.74 1.28
N THR A 145 -9.70 10.68 1.71
CA THR A 145 -10.24 9.51 2.40
C THR A 145 -10.84 8.47 1.46
N ASP A 146 -11.37 8.91 0.32
CA ASP A 146 -12.19 8.09 -0.57
C ASP A 146 -11.85 8.35 -2.05
N PRO A 147 -11.92 7.32 -2.92
CA PRO A 147 -11.86 7.52 -4.36
C PRO A 147 -13.15 8.19 -4.86
N LEU A 148 -13.15 8.63 -6.11
CA LEU A 148 -14.37 9.08 -6.78
C LEU A 148 -15.01 7.89 -7.51
N ILE A 149 -16.32 7.84 -7.57
CA ILE A 149 -17.09 6.81 -8.26
C ILE A 149 -17.65 7.35 -9.58
N ILE A 150 -17.44 6.62 -10.68
CA ILE A 150 -17.95 6.97 -12.01
C ILE A 150 -19.49 7.06 -11.99
N ASN A 151 -20.03 8.08 -12.65
CA ASN A 151 -21.47 8.36 -12.79
C ASN A 151 -22.23 8.52 -11.46
N ALA A 152 -21.53 8.73 -10.35
CA ALA A 152 -22.12 9.00 -9.05
C ALA A 152 -21.84 10.44 -8.61
N ASP A 153 -22.74 11.02 -7.83
CA ASP A 153 -22.53 12.32 -7.21
C ASP A 153 -21.60 12.14 -6.01
N ASN A 154 -20.31 12.41 -6.21
CA ASN A 154 -19.31 12.27 -5.16
C ASN A 154 -19.21 13.55 -4.33
N SER A 155 -19.07 13.39 -3.02
CA SER A 155 -18.79 14.46 -2.06
C SER A 155 -17.70 13.98 -1.09
N ILE A 156 -16.44 14.30 -1.39
CA ILE A 156 -15.28 13.82 -0.62
C ILE A 156 -14.58 14.95 0.12
N THR A 157 -14.07 14.65 1.32
CA THR A 157 -13.31 15.61 2.12
C THR A 157 -11.84 15.48 1.78
N VAL A 158 -11.23 16.60 1.39
CA VAL A 158 -9.79 16.69 1.13
C VAL A 158 -9.17 17.56 2.21
N LYS A 159 -8.10 17.09 2.83
CA LYS A 159 -7.34 17.83 3.85
C LYS A 159 -5.96 18.21 3.32
N LEU A 160 -5.53 19.44 3.60
CA LEU A 160 -4.24 19.99 3.22
C LEU A 160 -3.40 20.32 4.45
N THR A 161 -2.18 19.79 4.50
CA THR A 161 -1.16 20.11 5.51
C THR A 161 0.17 20.45 4.87
N ASP A 162 1.11 20.99 5.63
CA ASP A 162 2.52 20.94 5.25
C ASP A 162 3.11 19.55 5.52
N SER A 163 4.37 19.35 5.11
CA SER A 163 5.11 18.11 5.33
C SER A 163 5.44 17.82 6.81
N GLU A 164 5.18 18.76 7.72
CA GLU A 164 5.33 18.59 9.17
C GLU A 164 3.96 18.31 9.85
N GLY A 165 2.87 18.30 9.09
CA GLY A 165 1.52 18.01 9.56
C GLY A 165 0.73 19.24 10.03
N ASN A 166 1.26 20.46 9.88
CA ASN A 166 0.53 21.67 10.24
C ASN A 166 -0.55 21.99 9.20
N LEU A 167 -1.69 22.51 9.65
CA LEU A 167 -2.84 22.78 8.79
C LEU A 167 -2.58 23.96 7.86
N LEU A 168 -2.78 23.77 6.56
CA LEU A 168 -2.72 24.85 5.57
C LEU A 168 -4.11 25.43 5.35
N LYS A 169 -4.43 26.46 6.15
CA LYS A 169 -5.74 27.12 6.22
C LYS A 169 -5.89 28.18 5.14
N GLN A 170 -7.11 28.34 4.62
CA GLN A 170 -7.45 29.39 3.65
C GLN A 170 -6.51 29.40 2.43
N ARG A 171 -6.16 28.21 1.96
CA ARG A 171 -5.27 28.00 0.81
C ARG A 171 -6.06 27.52 -0.39
N SER A 172 -5.71 28.08 -1.56
CA SER A 172 -6.33 27.70 -2.83
C SER A 172 -5.65 26.46 -3.38
N VAL A 173 -6.42 25.40 -3.61
CA VAL A 173 -6.01 24.16 -4.27
C VAL A 173 -6.75 24.07 -5.60
N THR A 174 -6.02 23.79 -6.67
CA THR A 174 -6.61 23.52 -7.98
C THR A 174 -6.89 22.03 -8.09
N VAL A 175 -8.12 21.67 -8.41
CA VAL A 175 -8.54 20.30 -8.70
C VAL A 175 -8.68 20.17 -10.21
N ASP A 176 -7.82 19.34 -10.82
CA ASP A 176 -7.83 19.03 -12.24
C ASP A 176 -8.44 17.65 -12.47
N GLY A 177 -9.72 17.63 -12.85
CA GLY A 177 -10.46 16.43 -13.26
C GLY A 177 -10.70 16.34 -14.76
N THR A 178 -9.85 16.95 -15.59
CA THR A 178 -10.02 16.93 -17.06
C THR A 178 -9.98 15.53 -17.65
N GLU A 179 -9.22 14.59 -17.08
CA GLU A 179 -9.15 13.19 -17.52
C GLU A 179 -10.51 12.47 -17.40
N VAL A 180 -11.36 12.94 -16.48
CA VAL A 180 -12.61 12.28 -16.08
C VAL A 180 -13.85 13.10 -16.44
N ASP A 181 -13.69 14.05 -17.38
CA ASP A 181 -14.69 15.03 -17.82
C ASP A 181 -15.21 15.99 -16.71
N GLY A 182 -14.50 16.11 -15.59
CA GLY A 182 -14.84 16.99 -14.46
C GLY A 182 -14.33 18.44 -14.59
N GLY A 183 -13.45 18.70 -15.57
CA GLY A 183 -12.83 20.00 -15.79
C GLY A 183 -11.85 20.42 -14.67
N THR A 184 -11.49 21.70 -14.62
CA THR A 184 -10.58 22.25 -13.60
C THR A 184 -11.32 23.26 -12.71
N GLN A 185 -11.19 23.12 -11.39
CA GLN A 185 -11.85 23.99 -10.41
C GLN A 185 -10.91 24.37 -9.26
N ASN A 186 -11.15 25.51 -8.62
CA ASN A 186 -10.37 25.94 -7.45
C ASN A 186 -11.20 25.83 -6.17
N TYR A 187 -10.59 25.25 -5.14
CA TYR A 187 -11.16 25.11 -3.81
C TYR A 187 -10.31 25.86 -2.80
N THR A 188 -10.93 26.45 -1.78
CA THR A 188 -10.22 27.10 -0.68
C THR A 188 -10.41 26.29 0.59
N THR A 189 -9.31 25.94 1.26
CA THR A 189 -9.37 25.20 2.52
C THR A 189 -9.99 26.05 3.64
N LEU A 190 -10.74 25.40 4.52
CA LEU A 190 -11.30 25.97 5.74
C LEU A 190 -10.22 26.17 6.81
N ASN A 191 -10.63 26.68 7.97
CA ASN A 191 -9.72 26.91 9.11
C ASN A 191 -9.16 25.62 9.73
N ASP A 192 -9.70 24.46 9.38
CA ASP A 192 -9.19 23.15 9.76
C ASP A 192 -8.32 22.49 8.66
N GLY A 193 -8.06 23.23 7.57
CA GLY A 193 -7.28 22.75 6.42
C GLY A 193 -8.06 21.87 5.44
N THR A 194 -9.39 21.74 5.58
CA THR A 194 -10.20 20.88 4.71
C THR A 194 -11.00 21.63 3.65
N PHE A 195 -11.40 20.95 2.57
CA PHE A 195 -12.47 21.39 1.68
C PHE A 195 -13.29 20.18 1.20
N ILE A 196 -14.52 20.43 0.76
CA ILE A 196 -15.39 19.39 0.17
C ILE A 196 -15.30 19.48 -1.35
N LEU A 197 -14.83 18.40 -1.98
CA LEU A 197 -14.83 18.23 -3.43
C LEU A 197 -16.13 17.54 -3.84
N ASN A 198 -16.93 18.23 -4.66
CA ASN A 198 -18.11 17.67 -5.30
C ASN A 198 -17.83 17.43 -6.79
N MET A 199 -18.00 16.20 -7.26
CA MET A 199 -17.74 15.86 -8.66
C MET A 199 -18.54 14.62 -9.10
N THR A 200 -19.00 14.63 -10.35
CA THR A 200 -19.69 13.50 -11.00
C THR A 200 -18.88 13.09 -12.24
N PRO A 201 -17.80 12.31 -12.08
CA PRO A 201 -16.94 11.92 -13.19
C PRO A 201 -17.67 10.95 -14.12
N THR A 202 -17.52 11.09 -15.44
CA THR A 202 -18.19 10.21 -16.43
C THR A 202 -17.25 9.19 -17.07
N LYS A 203 -15.97 9.22 -16.70
CA LYS A 203 -14.92 8.29 -17.17
C LYS A 203 -14.03 7.85 -16.02
N SER A 204 -13.41 6.69 -16.16
CA SER A 204 -12.27 6.29 -15.34
C SER A 204 -11.05 7.15 -15.67
N GLY A 205 -10.19 7.37 -14.68
CA GLY A 205 -9.02 8.22 -14.79
C GLY A 205 -8.65 8.80 -13.43
N ASN A 206 -7.80 9.83 -13.43
CA ASN A 206 -7.36 10.48 -12.21
C ASN A 206 -7.86 11.92 -12.11
N VAL A 207 -8.09 12.36 -10.87
CA VAL A 207 -8.30 13.77 -10.51
C VAL A 207 -7.08 14.24 -9.72
N ASN A 208 -6.34 15.20 -10.26
CA ASN A 208 -5.12 15.70 -9.63
C ASN A 208 -5.41 16.91 -8.74
N LEU A 209 -4.87 16.89 -7.53
CA LEU A 209 -4.84 18.01 -6.60
C LEU A 209 -3.52 18.76 -6.82
N VAL A 210 -3.62 20.01 -7.26
CA VAL A 210 -2.48 20.85 -7.64
C VAL A 210 -2.38 22.04 -6.71
N PHE A 211 -1.18 22.27 -6.19
CA PHE A 211 -0.86 23.38 -5.32
C PHE A 211 0.53 23.93 -5.65
N GLY A 212 0.67 25.24 -5.76
CA GLY A 212 1.95 25.86 -6.11
C GLY A 212 2.52 25.41 -7.47
N GLY A 213 1.66 24.91 -8.38
CA GLY A 213 2.07 24.36 -9.68
C GLY A 213 2.56 22.90 -9.65
N LYS A 214 2.49 22.22 -8.50
CA LYS A 214 2.87 20.80 -8.33
C LYS A 214 1.64 19.96 -8.00
N ILE A 215 1.61 18.73 -8.51
CA ILE A 215 0.62 17.73 -8.07
C ILE A 215 1.01 17.30 -6.65
N ILE A 216 0.12 17.55 -5.69
CA ILE A 216 0.29 17.23 -4.27
C ILE A 216 -0.57 16.05 -3.81
N GLY A 217 -1.49 15.59 -4.67
CA GLY A 217 -2.27 14.38 -4.49
C GLY A 217 -3.00 14.00 -5.77
N THR A 218 -3.41 12.73 -5.85
CA THR A 218 -4.19 12.19 -6.97
C THR A 218 -5.31 11.35 -6.41
N ILE A 219 -6.51 11.52 -6.96
CA ILE A 219 -7.72 10.80 -6.57
C ILE A 219 -8.14 9.92 -7.75
N PRO A 220 -8.07 8.59 -7.65
CA PRO A 220 -8.53 7.72 -8.72
C PRO A 220 -10.06 7.73 -8.81
N VAL A 221 -10.58 7.61 -10.04
CA VAL A 221 -12.01 7.36 -10.30
C VAL A 221 -12.25 5.86 -10.46
N SER A 222 -12.84 5.24 -9.44
CA SER A 222 -13.28 3.85 -9.41
C SER A 222 -14.59 3.66 -10.18
N PRO A 223 -14.84 2.45 -10.74
CA PRO A 223 -16.15 2.08 -11.24
C PRO A 223 -17.23 2.06 -10.15
N ALA A 224 -18.49 2.25 -10.55
CA ALA A 224 -19.64 2.08 -9.66
C ALA A 224 -19.72 0.63 -9.18
N PHE A 225 -20.13 0.46 -7.92
CA PHE A 225 -20.26 -0.86 -7.33
C PHE A 225 -21.31 -1.71 -8.06
N VAL A 226 -20.94 -2.96 -8.37
CA VAL A 226 -21.85 -3.95 -8.95
C VAL A 226 -21.84 -5.21 -8.08
N ALA A 227 -23.02 -5.57 -7.55
CA ALA A 227 -23.25 -6.88 -6.96
C ALA A 227 -23.56 -7.91 -8.06
N ASP A 228 -22.65 -8.86 -8.23
CA ASP A 228 -22.84 -9.99 -9.14
C ASP A 228 -23.76 -11.05 -8.53
N SER A 229 -24.28 -11.91 -9.42
CA SER A 229 -25.07 -13.07 -9.00
C SER A 229 -24.21 -14.05 -8.21
N ARG A 230 -24.79 -14.65 -7.18
CA ARG A 230 -24.16 -15.73 -6.41
C ARG A 230 -23.74 -16.90 -7.29
N ILE A 231 -22.50 -17.34 -7.12
CA ILE A 231 -21.91 -18.48 -7.84
C ILE A 231 -22.12 -19.76 -7.01
N GLY A 232 -22.59 -20.84 -7.64
CA GLY A 232 -22.75 -22.13 -6.96
C GLY A 232 -23.89 -22.19 -5.93
N SER A 233 -24.93 -21.36 -6.10
CA SER A 233 -26.08 -21.31 -5.16
C SER A 233 -26.78 -22.67 -4.96
N GLN A 234 -26.75 -23.53 -5.98
CA GLN A 234 -27.35 -24.87 -5.99
C GLN A 234 -26.34 -26.00 -5.75
N ALA A 235 -25.06 -25.69 -5.53
CA ALA A 235 -24.04 -26.71 -5.31
C ALA A 235 -24.34 -27.50 -4.02
N SER A 236 -24.44 -28.82 -4.15
CA SER A 236 -24.70 -29.74 -3.03
C SER A 236 -23.43 -30.26 -2.37
N ASP A 237 -22.29 -30.21 -3.06
CA ASP A 237 -20.99 -30.74 -2.65
C ASP A 237 -19.82 -29.91 -3.22
N ASN A 238 -18.60 -30.25 -2.81
CA ASN A 238 -17.36 -29.57 -3.25
C ASN A 238 -17.11 -29.72 -4.76
N VAL A 239 -17.47 -30.87 -5.34
CA VAL A 239 -17.30 -31.13 -6.78
C VAL A 239 -18.20 -30.21 -7.61
N GLY A 240 -19.49 -30.15 -7.29
CA GLY A 240 -20.44 -29.28 -7.97
C GLY A 240 -20.05 -27.81 -7.84
N LEU A 241 -19.59 -27.38 -6.66
CA LEU A 241 -19.12 -26.01 -6.48
C LEU A 241 -17.88 -25.70 -7.32
N ALA A 242 -16.90 -26.61 -7.38
CA ALA A 242 -15.70 -26.44 -8.19
C ALA A 242 -16.03 -26.28 -9.68
N VAL A 243 -17.00 -27.04 -10.19
CA VAL A 243 -17.49 -26.92 -11.58
C VAL A 243 -18.14 -25.56 -11.83
N GLU A 244 -19.03 -25.10 -10.94
CA GLU A 244 -19.69 -23.80 -11.09
C GLU A 244 -18.69 -22.63 -11.06
N VAL A 245 -17.67 -22.71 -10.20
CA VAL A 245 -16.58 -21.73 -10.15
C VAL A 245 -15.71 -21.78 -11.41
N ALA A 246 -15.45 -22.97 -11.95
CA ALA A 246 -14.71 -23.13 -13.20
C ALA A 246 -15.47 -22.47 -14.37
N LYS A 247 -16.77 -22.73 -14.51
CA LYS A 247 -17.61 -22.11 -15.56
C LYS A 247 -17.66 -20.58 -15.48
N GLN A 248 -17.63 -20.04 -14.26
CA GLN A 248 -17.60 -18.60 -14.07
C GLN A 248 -16.29 -17.96 -14.56
N GLY A 249 -15.16 -18.63 -14.32
CA GLY A 249 -13.83 -18.08 -14.64
C GLY A 249 -13.28 -18.48 -16.00
N TRP A 250 -13.73 -19.60 -16.58
CA TRP A 250 -13.10 -20.20 -17.75
C TRP A 250 -14.15 -20.65 -18.77
N GLN A 251 -14.15 -19.99 -19.93
CA GLN A 251 -14.86 -20.48 -21.12
C GLN A 251 -14.11 -21.62 -21.81
N SER A 252 -12.78 -21.65 -21.64
CA SER A 252 -11.88 -22.71 -22.08
C SER A 252 -10.62 -22.68 -21.22
N ALA A 253 -9.99 -23.84 -21.00
CA ALA A 253 -8.72 -23.94 -20.27
C ALA A 253 -7.90 -25.12 -20.77
N THR A 254 -6.69 -24.86 -21.29
CA THR A 254 -5.77 -25.94 -21.72
C THR A 254 -5.29 -26.81 -20.55
N ASN A 255 -5.23 -26.22 -19.36
CA ASN A 255 -4.73 -26.83 -18.14
C ASN A 255 -5.85 -26.91 -17.09
N VAL A 256 -5.90 -28.00 -16.33
CA VAL A 256 -6.77 -28.16 -15.16
C VAL A 256 -5.93 -28.64 -13.99
N ILE A 257 -6.20 -28.14 -12.79
CA ILE A 257 -5.67 -28.70 -11.54
C ILE A 257 -6.75 -29.59 -10.93
N LEU A 258 -6.41 -30.83 -10.62
CA LEU A 258 -7.30 -31.81 -9.99
C LEU A 258 -6.86 -32.06 -8.55
N ALA A 259 -7.76 -31.81 -7.61
CA ALA A 259 -7.57 -32.05 -6.18
C ALA A 259 -8.63 -33.02 -5.65
N ARG A 260 -8.41 -33.55 -4.44
CA ARG A 260 -9.42 -34.33 -3.72
C ARG A 260 -10.48 -33.42 -3.10
N ASP A 261 -11.70 -33.93 -2.98
CA ASP A 261 -12.88 -33.15 -2.57
C ASP A 261 -13.16 -33.17 -1.06
N ASP A 262 -12.41 -33.93 -0.26
CA ASP A 262 -12.67 -34.16 1.17
C ASP A 262 -11.55 -33.64 2.10
N GLN A 263 -10.30 -33.54 1.63
CA GLN A 263 -9.14 -33.07 2.40
C GLN A 263 -8.24 -32.15 1.58
N PHE A 264 -8.02 -30.92 2.05
CA PHE A 264 -7.44 -29.87 1.20
C PHE A 264 -5.95 -29.59 1.42
N SER A 265 -5.27 -30.34 2.28
CA SER A 265 -3.87 -30.06 2.66
C SER A 265 -2.93 -29.92 1.47
N ASP A 266 -3.10 -30.74 0.44
CA ASP A 266 -2.28 -30.71 -0.78
C ASP A 266 -2.62 -29.52 -1.69
N ALA A 267 -3.88 -29.05 -1.65
CA ALA A 267 -4.39 -28.00 -2.53
C ALA A 267 -4.24 -26.58 -1.95
N LEU A 268 -3.90 -26.41 -0.68
CA LEU A 268 -3.78 -25.07 -0.03
C LEU A 268 -2.82 -24.13 -0.76
N ALA A 269 -1.76 -24.68 -1.37
CA ALA A 269 -0.76 -23.92 -2.12
C ALA A 269 -1.07 -23.86 -3.64
N ALA A 270 -2.22 -24.35 -4.09
CA ALA A 270 -2.50 -24.51 -5.53
C ALA A 270 -2.99 -23.23 -6.22
N ALA A 271 -3.47 -22.21 -5.49
CA ALA A 271 -3.97 -20.98 -6.13
C ALA A 271 -2.90 -20.23 -6.95
N PRO A 272 -1.64 -20.05 -6.46
CA PRO A 272 -0.57 -19.51 -7.30
C PRO A 272 -0.27 -20.36 -8.55
N LEU A 273 -0.34 -21.70 -8.44
CA LEU A 273 -0.18 -22.59 -9.58
C LEU A 273 -1.33 -22.43 -10.58
N SER A 274 -2.56 -22.30 -10.09
CA SER A 274 -3.75 -22.04 -10.91
C SER A 274 -3.59 -20.77 -11.74
N LYS A 275 -3.13 -19.67 -11.12
CA LYS A 275 -2.85 -18.42 -11.85
C LYS A 275 -1.73 -18.59 -12.87
N LYS A 276 -0.63 -19.26 -12.50
CA LYS A 276 0.52 -19.52 -13.39
C LYS A 276 0.13 -20.31 -14.63
N LEU A 277 -0.73 -21.33 -14.46
CA LEU A 277 -1.19 -22.21 -15.53
C LEU A 277 -2.47 -21.71 -16.24
N ASN A 278 -3.07 -20.63 -15.74
CA ASN A 278 -4.44 -20.19 -16.09
C ASN A 278 -5.45 -21.36 -16.04
N ALA A 279 -5.41 -22.15 -14.96
CA ALA A 279 -6.13 -23.40 -14.81
C ALA A 279 -7.18 -23.32 -13.68
N PRO A 280 -8.43 -23.78 -13.87
CA PRO A 280 -9.35 -23.96 -12.76
C PRO A 280 -8.88 -25.09 -11.84
N ILE A 281 -9.32 -25.03 -10.57
CA ILE A 281 -9.16 -26.13 -9.61
C ILE A 281 -10.48 -26.90 -9.60
N LEU A 282 -10.46 -28.13 -10.13
CA LEU A 282 -11.57 -29.08 -10.07
C LEU A 282 -11.31 -30.13 -8.99
N MET A 283 -12.38 -30.76 -8.52
CA MET A 283 -12.33 -31.69 -7.39
C MET A 283 -12.93 -33.05 -7.73
N THR A 284 -12.46 -34.10 -7.09
CA THR A 284 -13.00 -35.45 -7.23
C THR A 284 -12.79 -36.25 -5.95
N ALA A 285 -13.56 -37.34 -5.79
CA ALA A 285 -13.32 -38.29 -4.71
C ALA A 285 -11.94 -38.96 -4.85
N SER A 286 -11.36 -39.34 -3.71
CA SER A 286 -10.01 -39.93 -3.65
C SER A 286 -9.84 -41.19 -4.51
N SER A 287 -10.86 -42.03 -4.59
CA SER A 287 -10.80 -43.35 -5.24
C SER A 287 -11.56 -43.46 -6.56
N SER A 288 -12.36 -42.46 -6.92
CA SER A 288 -13.21 -42.47 -8.12
C SER A 288 -13.26 -41.09 -8.76
N LEU A 289 -13.12 -41.04 -10.09
CA LEU A 289 -13.24 -39.81 -10.86
C LEU A 289 -14.72 -39.44 -10.98
N ASP A 290 -15.12 -38.27 -10.47
CA ASP A 290 -16.48 -37.78 -10.59
C ASP A 290 -16.79 -37.40 -12.04
N GLU A 291 -17.94 -37.86 -12.54
CA GLU A 291 -18.36 -37.65 -13.92
C GLU A 291 -18.58 -36.16 -14.24
N ARG A 292 -19.01 -35.35 -13.26
CA ARG A 292 -19.19 -33.89 -13.43
C ARG A 292 -17.85 -33.21 -13.67
N THR A 293 -16.82 -33.62 -12.95
CA THR A 293 -15.45 -33.13 -13.13
C THR A 293 -14.90 -33.53 -14.49
N LEU A 294 -15.08 -34.80 -14.89
CA LEU A 294 -14.63 -35.24 -16.21
C LEU A 294 -15.39 -34.55 -17.36
N ALA A 295 -16.68 -34.28 -17.20
CA ALA A 295 -17.47 -33.52 -18.16
C ALA A 295 -16.93 -32.09 -18.31
N GLU A 296 -16.68 -31.41 -17.19
CA GLU A 296 -16.13 -30.05 -17.19
C GLU A 296 -14.72 -29.99 -17.81
N ILE A 297 -13.84 -30.95 -17.49
CA ILE A 297 -12.51 -31.06 -18.13
C ILE A 297 -12.62 -31.12 -19.66
N ARG A 298 -13.61 -31.85 -20.18
CA ARG A 298 -13.85 -31.98 -21.63
C ARG A 298 -14.48 -30.72 -22.21
N GLU A 299 -15.44 -30.11 -21.51
CA GLU A 299 -16.11 -28.87 -21.93
C GLU A 299 -15.13 -27.70 -22.03
N LEU A 300 -14.20 -27.60 -21.07
CA LEU A 300 -13.10 -26.64 -21.10
C LEU A 300 -12.09 -26.87 -22.23
N GLY A 301 -12.13 -28.02 -22.90
CA GLY A 301 -11.16 -28.43 -23.92
C GLY A 301 -9.76 -28.68 -23.34
N ALA A 302 -9.67 -29.11 -22.08
CA ALA A 302 -8.38 -29.30 -21.40
C ALA A 302 -7.54 -30.41 -22.05
N GLN A 303 -6.23 -30.21 -22.05
CA GLN A 303 -5.25 -31.16 -22.58
C GLN A 303 -4.33 -31.68 -21.48
N ASN A 304 -4.00 -30.81 -20.52
CA ASN A 304 -3.09 -31.14 -19.43
C ASN A 304 -3.84 -31.14 -18.09
N ILE A 305 -3.62 -32.18 -17.30
CA ILE A 305 -4.21 -32.32 -15.97
C ILE A 305 -3.09 -32.42 -14.95
N TYR A 306 -3.11 -31.51 -13.98
CA TYR A 306 -2.17 -31.46 -12.87
C TYR A 306 -2.86 -32.01 -11.63
N ILE A 307 -2.59 -33.27 -11.30
CA ILE A 307 -3.06 -33.87 -10.06
C ILE A 307 -2.22 -33.34 -8.91
N VAL A 308 -2.85 -32.69 -7.95
CA VAL A 308 -2.20 -32.21 -6.73
C VAL A 308 -2.48 -33.19 -5.60
N GLY A 309 -1.42 -33.82 -5.09
CA GLY A 309 -1.47 -34.83 -4.05
C GLY A 309 -1.04 -36.23 -4.51
N GLY A 310 -0.57 -37.03 -3.56
CA GLY A 310 -0.07 -38.38 -3.79
C GLY A 310 -1.18 -39.39 -4.15
N THR A 311 -0.81 -40.66 -4.32
CA THR A 311 -1.78 -41.73 -4.65
C THR A 311 -2.76 -42.04 -3.50
N VAL A 312 -2.45 -41.63 -2.27
CA VAL A 312 -3.38 -41.67 -1.13
C VAL A 312 -4.42 -40.54 -1.22
N ALA A 313 -4.06 -39.41 -1.81
CA ALA A 313 -4.97 -38.29 -2.01
C ALA A 313 -5.90 -38.55 -3.21
N ILE A 314 -5.31 -38.87 -4.36
CA ILE A 314 -6.00 -39.22 -5.60
C ILE A 314 -5.39 -40.51 -6.12
N SER A 315 -6.15 -41.59 -6.11
CA SER A 315 -5.68 -42.93 -6.43
C SER A 315 -5.06 -43.03 -7.82
N GLN A 316 -4.26 -44.08 -8.03
CA GLN A 316 -3.77 -44.40 -9.37
C GLN A 316 -4.93 -44.71 -10.32
N SER A 317 -6.02 -45.33 -9.84
CA SER A 317 -7.20 -45.63 -10.68
C SER A 317 -7.90 -44.37 -11.21
N VAL A 318 -7.95 -43.28 -10.42
CA VAL A 318 -8.45 -41.98 -10.89
C VAL A 318 -7.53 -41.43 -11.99
N GLN A 319 -6.21 -41.47 -11.79
CA GLN A 319 -5.26 -41.05 -12.81
C GLN A 319 -5.37 -41.87 -14.10
N ASP A 320 -5.52 -43.19 -14.00
CA ASP A 320 -5.67 -44.08 -15.15
C ASP A 320 -6.99 -43.83 -15.92
N SER A 321 -8.03 -43.36 -15.21
CA SER A 321 -9.31 -42.96 -15.81
C SER A 321 -9.21 -41.69 -16.66
N LEU A 322 -8.14 -40.91 -16.49
CA LEU A 322 -7.82 -39.71 -17.28
C LEU A 322 -6.98 -40.04 -18.53
N LYS A 323 -6.99 -41.29 -18.99
CA LYS A 323 -6.37 -41.69 -20.26
C LYS A 323 -6.89 -40.81 -21.41
N GLY A 324 -5.96 -40.28 -22.20
CA GLY A 324 -6.25 -39.32 -23.28
C GLY A 324 -5.90 -37.88 -22.94
N PHE A 325 -5.56 -37.57 -21.69
CA PHE A 325 -4.97 -36.30 -21.27
C PHE A 325 -3.49 -36.46 -20.91
N ASN A 326 -2.74 -35.36 -20.94
CA ASN A 326 -1.37 -35.30 -20.42
C ASN A 326 -1.44 -35.10 -18.90
N VAL A 327 -1.29 -36.19 -18.15
CA VAL A 327 -1.43 -36.13 -16.68
C VAL A 327 -0.07 -35.98 -16.01
N THR A 328 0.08 -34.92 -15.22
CA THR A 328 1.24 -34.67 -14.35
C THR A 328 0.79 -34.72 -12.90
N ARG A 329 1.49 -35.47 -12.06
CA ARG A 329 1.22 -35.50 -10.60
C ARG A 329 2.26 -34.67 -9.87
N ILE A 330 1.79 -33.70 -9.08
CA ILE A 330 2.60 -32.87 -8.19
C ILE A 330 2.28 -33.32 -6.77
N ALA A 331 3.22 -34.03 -6.14
CA ALA A 331 3.01 -34.62 -4.83
C ALA A 331 4.33 -34.82 -4.10
N GLY A 332 4.28 -34.75 -2.77
CA GLY A 332 5.31 -35.32 -1.92
C GLY A 332 4.73 -36.31 -0.90
N GLN A 333 5.48 -36.64 0.14
CA GLN A 333 5.05 -37.62 1.14
C GLN A 333 3.96 -37.04 2.06
N GLN A 334 4.04 -35.74 2.33
CA GLN A 334 3.11 -34.98 3.15
C GLN A 334 2.69 -33.68 2.44
N GLY A 335 1.67 -33.00 2.97
CA GLY A 335 1.19 -31.73 2.41
C GLY A 335 2.27 -30.65 2.31
N TYR A 336 3.23 -30.63 3.26
CA TYR A 336 4.41 -29.75 3.22
C TYR A 336 5.28 -29.98 1.99
N ASP A 337 5.49 -31.25 1.65
CA ASP A 337 6.30 -31.64 0.50
C ASP A 337 5.56 -31.34 -0.80
N THR A 338 4.24 -31.58 -0.85
CA THR A 338 3.41 -31.20 -1.98
C THR A 338 3.48 -29.68 -2.22
N ALA A 339 3.36 -28.86 -1.16
CA ALA A 339 3.49 -27.41 -1.27
C ALA A 339 4.89 -26.98 -1.79
N ALA A 340 5.97 -27.63 -1.35
CA ALA A 340 7.32 -27.39 -1.86
C ALA A 340 7.50 -27.78 -3.35
N GLN A 341 6.81 -28.83 -3.82
CA GLN A 341 6.79 -29.20 -5.24
C GLN A 341 5.96 -28.21 -6.07
N ILE A 342 4.82 -27.76 -5.54
CA ILE A 342 4.02 -26.71 -6.18
C ILE A 342 4.84 -25.42 -6.31
N SER A 343 5.52 -24.99 -5.25
CA SER A 343 6.30 -23.74 -5.26
C SER A 343 7.39 -23.74 -6.32
N SER A 344 7.97 -24.90 -6.62
CA SER A 344 8.99 -25.06 -7.68
C SER A 344 8.43 -24.78 -9.09
N ASN A 345 7.11 -24.87 -9.27
CA ASN A 345 6.42 -24.53 -10.53
C ASN A 345 5.89 -23.08 -10.55
N VAL A 346 5.84 -22.41 -9.39
CA VAL A 346 5.31 -21.05 -9.23
C VAL A 346 6.43 -20.03 -9.26
N GLY A 347 7.37 -20.11 -8.30
CA GLY A 347 8.45 -19.14 -8.10
C GLY A 347 8.15 -18.07 -7.04
N THR A 348 8.80 -16.92 -7.18
CA THR A 348 8.64 -15.72 -6.36
C THR A 348 8.68 -14.48 -7.23
N ASP A 349 8.15 -13.37 -6.72
CA ASP A 349 8.25 -12.06 -7.33
C ASP A 349 9.68 -11.47 -7.21
N SER A 350 9.87 -10.24 -7.71
CA SER A 350 11.16 -9.54 -7.63
C SER A 350 11.63 -9.25 -6.20
N THR A 351 10.73 -9.27 -5.22
CA THR A 351 11.06 -9.07 -3.80
C THR A 351 11.48 -10.38 -3.12
N HIS A 352 11.40 -11.52 -3.82
CA HIS A 352 11.71 -12.84 -3.30
C HIS A 352 10.93 -13.15 -2.02
N THR A 353 9.64 -12.78 -2.01
CA THR A 353 8.73 -13.01 -0.88
C THR A 353 8.12 -14.41 -0.95
N VAL A 354 8.08 -15.09 0.20
CA VAL A 354 7.38 -16.37 0.38
C VAL A 354 6.40 -16.26 1.53
N TYR A 355 5.18 -16.74 1.31
CA TYR A 355 4.17 -16.84 2.34
C TYR A 355 4.26 -18.20 3.04
N LEU A 356 4.26 -18.21 4.37
CA LEU A 356 4.34 -19.44 5.17
C LEU A 356 3.11 -19.56 6.06
N ALA A 357 2.30 -20.57 5.82
CA ALA A 357 1.10 -20.88 6.62
C ALA A 357 1.27 -22.20 7.39
N ASN A 358 0.47 -22.41 8.42
CA ASN A 358 0.41 -23.72 9.09
C ASN A 358 -0.43 -24.70 8.25
N GLY A 359 0.07 -25.92 8.01
CA GLY A 359 -0.59 -26.94 7.18
C GLY A 359 -1.91 -27.48 7.73
N HIS A 360 -2.19 -27.25 9.01
CA HIS A 360 -3.41 -27.63 9.72
C HIS A 360 -4.35 -26.44 10.00
N ALA A 361 -3.84 -25.20 9.96
CA ALA A 361 -4.64 -23.98 10.08
C ALA A 361 -5.03 -23.42 8.71
N ILE A 362 -5.88 -24.16 8.01
CA ILE A 362 -6.33 -23.93 6.63
C ILE A 362 -6.77 -22.47 6.32
N PRO A 363 -7.55 -21.78 7.16
CA PRO A 363 -8.07 -20.46 6.82
C PRO A 363 -6.98 -19.43 6.48
N ASP A 364 -5.86 -19.44 7.21
CA ASP A 364 -4.80 -18.44 7.04
C ASP A 364 -4.12 -18.57 5.66
N ALA A 365 -3.93 -19.81 5.18
CA ALA A 365 -3.40 -20.09 3.84
C ALA A 365 -4.38 -19.68 2.73
N ILE A 366 -5.67 -19.87 2.96
CA ILE A 366 -6.72 -19.49 2.00
C ILE A 366 -6.82 -17.96 1.89
N ALA A 367 -6.77 -17.24 3.01
CA ALA A 367 -6.91 -15.78 3.02
C ALA A 367 -5.83 -15.07 2.17
N ILE A 368 -4.61 -15.62 2.12
CA ILE A 368 -3.53 -15.07 1.29
C ILE A 368 -3.61 -15.50 -0.18
N SER A 369 -4.35 -16.57 -0.49
CA SER A 369 -4.16 -17.35 -1.72
C SER A 369 -4.30 -16.53 -3.00
N ALA A 370 -5.31 -15.66 -3.07
CA ALA A 370 -5.54 -14.82 -4.24
C ALA A 370 -4.42 -13.78 -4.44
N PHE A 371 -3.96 -13.15 -3.36
CA PHE A 371 -2.88 -12.16 -3.40
C PHE A 371 -1.54 -12.79 -3.75
N ALA A 372 -1.19 -13.92 -3.13
CA ALA A 372 0.02 -14.66 -3.46
C ALA A 372 0.04 -15.06 -4.94
N ALA A 373 -1.10 -15.52 -5.46
CA ALA A 373 -1.24 -15.89 -6.85
C ALA A 373 -1.08 -14.71 -7.80
N GLU A 374 -1.69 -13.56 -7.50
CA GLU A 374 -1.56 -12.34 -8.29
C GLU A 374 -0.12 -11.82 -8.35
N GLN A 375 0.58 -11.87 -7.23
CA GLN A 375 1.98 -11.45 -7.14
C GLN A 375 2.96 -12.48 -7.75
N GLY A 376 2.51 -13.72 -8.00
CA GLY A 376 3.38 -14.81 -8.41
C GLY A 376 4.27 -15.34 -7.27
N ASN A 377 3.86 -15.13 -6.02
CA ASN A 377 4.54 -15.59 -4.82
C ASN A 377 4.08 -16.98 -4.40
N SER A 378 5.02 -17.81 -3.99
CA SER A 378 4.73 -19.16 -3.48
C SER A 378 4.17 -19.14 -2.06
N ILE A 379 3.28 -20.09 -1.79
CA ILE A 379 2.81 -20.44 -0.45
C ILE A 379 3.49 -21.75 -0.05
N LEU A 380 4.19 -21.74 1.07
CA LEU A 380 4.73 -22.92 1.72
C LEU A 380 3.98 -23.22 3.02
N LEU A 381 4.14 -24.44 3.51
CA LEU A 381 3.47 -24.91 4.71
C LEU A 381 4.49 -25.28 5.80
N THR A 382 4.10 -25.10 7.06
CA THR A 382 4.86 -25.52 8.24
C THR A 382 3.95 -26.22 9.25
N ASP A 383 4.54 -26.97 10.17
CA ASP A 383 3.87 -27.34 11.42
C ASP A 383 4.02 -26.19 12.44
N ARG A 384 3.31 -26.28 13.56
CA ARG A 384 3.29 -25.27 14.61
C ARG A 384 4.69 -24.95 15.12
N ASP A 385 5.43 -25.96 15.55
CA ASP A 385 6.72 -25.77 16.22
C ASP A 385 7.92 -26.30 15.42
N THR A 386 7.66 -26.92 14.27
CA THR A 386 8.66 -27.58 13.45
C THR A 386 8.56 -27.08 12.01
N LEU A 387 9.68 -26.57 11.49
CA LEU A 387 9.81 -26.21 10.08
C LEU A 387 10.22 -27.46 9.27
N PRO A 388 9.39 -27.99 8.35
CA PRO A 388 9.70 -29.20 7.60
C PRO A 388 10.95 -29.04 6.72
N ALA A 389 11.71 -30.12 6.53
CA ALA A 389 12.92 -30.09 5.71
C ALA A 389 12.65 -29.70 4.25
N SER A 390 11.52 -30.13 3.69
CA SER A 390 11.06 -29.74 2.36
C SER A 390 10.77 -28.24 2.26
N THR A 391 10.17 -27.64 3.29
CA THR A 391 9.95 -26.20 3.38
C THR A 391 11.25 -25.43 3.44
N ILE A 392 12.23 -25.88 4.24
CA ILE A 392 13.58 -25.27 4.30
C ILE A 392 14.25 -25.30 2.93
N GLN A 393 14.19 -26.44 2.25
CA GLN A 393 14.79 -26.60 0.93
C GLN A 393 14.08 -25.74 -0.11
N ALA A 394 12.75 -25.66 -0.08
CA ALA A 394 11.98 -24.83 -0.99
C ALA A 394 12.31 -23.34 -0.81
N LEU A 395 12.42 -22.84 0.42
CA LEU A 395 12.85 -21.46 0.69
C LEU A 395 14.23 -21.16 0.08
N ALA A 396 15.16 -22.11 0.16
CA ALA A 396 16.47 -21.98 -0.46
C ALA A 396 16.40 -21.98 -1.99
N ASN A 397 15.63 -22.90 -2.58
CA ASN A 397 15.48 -23.01 -4.04
C ASN A 397 14.80 -21.78 -4.66
N LEU A 398 13.88 -21.16 -3.93
CA LEU A 398 13.20 -19.93 -4.32
C LEU A 398 14.05 -18.67 -4.12
N ASN A 399 15.26 -18.80 -3.58
CA ASN A 399 16.12 -17.69 -3.16
C ASN A 399 15.38 -16.68 -2.26
N ALA A 400 14.55 -17.18 -1.35
CA ALA A 400 13.69 -16.34 -0.51
C ALA A 400 14.54 -15.33 0.28
N SER A 401 14.10 -14.08 0.29
CA SER A 401 14.68 -13.00 1.12
C SER A 401 13.73 -12.57 2.22
N ASN A 402 12.42 -12.60 1.92
CA ASN A 402 11.35 -12.21 2.83
C ASN A 402 10.43 -13.42 3.08
N VAL A 403 10.12 -13.68 4.34
CA VAL A 403 9.16 -14.72 4.74
C VAL A 403 8.06 -14.08 5.56
N ILE A 404 6.82 -14.23 5.10
CA ILE A 404 5.64 -13.71 5.79
C ILE A 404 4.89 -14.87 6.43
N LEU A 405 4.89 -14.90 7.77
CA LEU A 405 4.16 -15.88 8.56
C LEU A 405 2.67 -15.51 8.60
N LEU A 406 1.81 -16.45 8.25
CA LEU A 406 0.36 -16.28 8.24
C LEU A 406 -0.24 -16.98 9.44
N GLY A 407 -0.81 -16.20 10.35
CA GLY A 407 -1.37 -16.67 11.62
C GLY A 407 -0.53 -16.29 12.85
N GLY A 408 -1.21 -16.29 14.00
CA GLY A 408 -0.62 -15.96 15.30
C GLY A 408 0.32 -17.05 15.84
N THR A 409 0.91 -16.80 17.01
CA THR A 409 1.83 -17.74 17.69
C THR A 409 1.16 -19.03 18.18
N ALA A 410 -0.18 -19.05 18.20
CA ALA A 410 -0.95 -20.26 18.47
C ALA A 410 -0.80 -21.31 17.36
N VAL A 411 -0.68 -20.89 16.09
CA VAL A 411 -0.60 -21.78 14.93
C VAL A 411 0.79 -21.84 14.29
N ILE A 412 1.61 -20.79 14.40
CA ILE A 412 3.03 -20.84 14.01
C ILE A 412 3.84 -20.34 15.19
N GLY A 413 4.44 -21.25 15.94
CA GLY A 413 5.19 -21.01 17.16
C GLY A 413 6.40 -20.11 16.96
N THR A 414 6.87 -19.52 18.06
CA THR A 414 8.03 -18.61 18.07
C THR A 414 9.33 -19.33 17.70
N SER A 415 9.41 -20.66 17.88
CA SER A 415 10.57 -21.46 17.46
C SER A 415 10.79 -21.42 15.95
N VAL A 416 9.71 -21.58 15.17
CA VAL A 416 9.75 -21.50 13.70
C VAL A 416 10.16 -20.09 13.25
N GLU A 417 9.56 -19.06 13.85
CA GLU A 417 9.89 -17.66 13.56
C GLU A 417 11.36 -17.33 13.87
N GLN A 418 11.89 -17.77 15.02
CA GLN A 418 13.29 -17.58 15.38
C GLN A 418 14.24 -18.31 14.42
N GLN A 419 13.90 -19.55 14.04
CA GLN A 419 14.68 -20.32 13.07
C GLN A 419 14.76 -19.62 11.71
N LEU A 420 13.65 -19.06 11.23
CA LEU A 420 13.60 -18.31 9.97
C LEU A 420 14.34 -16.97 10.06
N SER A 421 14.20 -16.25 11.17
CA SER A 421 14.80 -14.93 11.38
C SER A 421 16.34 -14.95 11.42
N ALA A 422 16.94 -16.13 11.62
CA ALA A 422 18.38 -16.32 11.49
C ALA A 422 18.90 -16.13 10.05
N LYS A 423 18.03 -16.22 9.04
CA LYS A 423 18.42 -16.18 7.62
C LYS A 423 17.59 -15.25 6.74
N TYR A 424 16.33 -14.99 7.09
CA TYR A 424 15.38 -14.23 6.26
C TYR A 424 14.86 -13.00 7.00
N SER A 425 14.35 -12.01 6.25
CA SER A 425 13.51 -10.96 6.85
C SER A 425 12.13 -11.55 7.12
N VAL A 426 11.76 -11.66 8.39
CA VAL A 426 10.50 -12.29 8.80
C VAL A 426 9.51 -11.24 9.29
N LYS A 427 8.28 -11.31 8.78
CA LYS A 427 7.12 -10.59 9.34
C LYS A 427 6.01 -11.57 9.65
N ARG A 428 5.15 -11.23 10.59
CA ARG A 428 3.99 -12.04 10.97
C ARG A 428 2.71 -11.25 10.75
N TRP A 429 1.77 -11.85 10.03
CA TRP A 429 0.42 -11.38 9.81
C TRP A 429 -0.55 -12.39 10.42
N GLY A 430 -0.94 -12.16 11.68
CA GLY A 430 -1.78 -13.08 12.42
C GLY A 430 -2.62 -12.34 13.45
N GLY A 431 -3.93 -12.61 13.43
CA GLY A 431 -4.90 -12.02 14.34
C GLY A 431 -5.35 -12.96 15.45
N PHE A 432 -6.35 -12.52 16.22
CA PHE A 432 -6.98 -13.32 17.27
C PHE A 432 -7.71 -14.55 16.72
N ASP A 433 -8.36 -14.41 15.57
CA ASP A 433 -9.05 -15.47 14.85
C ASP A 433 -8.78 -15.41 13.33
N ARG A 434 -9.40 -16.33 12.58
CA ARG A 434 -9.21 -16.43 11.11
C ARG A 434 -9.67 -15.17 10.36
N TYR A 435 -10.68 -14.46 10.86
CA TYR A 435 -11.23 -13.28 10.20
C TYR A 435 -10.36 -12.05 10.49
N ASP A 436 -9.75 -12.00 11.67
CA ASP A 436 -8.76 -11.01 12.04
C ASP A 436 -7.45 -11.19 11.26
N THR A 437 -6.92 -12.43 11.16
CA THR A 437 -5.77 -12.72 10.27
C THR A 437 -6.05 -12.31 8.83
N GLN A 438 -7.22 -12.65 8.29
CA GLN A 438 -7.65 -12.24 6.96
C GLN A 438 -7.66 -10.70 6.81
N SER A 439 -8.22 -9.98 7.78
CA SER A 439 -8.29 -8.52 7.72
C SER A 439 -6.90 -7.89 7.78
N ILE A 440 -5.98 -8.44 8.57
CA ILE A 440 -4.57 -8.02 8.60
C ILE A 440 -3.91 -8.24 7.23
N ILE A 441 -4.15 -9.40 6.59
CA ILE A 441 -3.63 -9.67 5.23
C ILE A 441 -4.15 -8.60 4.26
N PHE A 442 -5.45 -8.30 4.27
CA PHE A 442 -6.01 -7.30 3.37
C PHE A 442 -5.44 -5.91 3.62
N GLN A 443 -5.28 -5.50 4.89
CA GLN A 443 -4.67 -4.21 5.22
C GLN A 443 -3.22 -4.08 4.74
N ASN A 444 -2.47 -5.17 4.69
CA ASN A 444 -1.08 -5.15 4.22
C ASN A 444 -0.97 -5.19 2.69
N LEU A 445 -2.00 -5.64 1.98
CA LEU A 445 -1.90 -5.97 0.55
C LEU A 445 -2.86 -5.25 -0.38
N LEU A 446 -3.99 -4.75 0.12
CA LEU A 446 -4.94 -4.04 -0.73
C LEU A 446 -4.27 -2.76 -1.26
N ASN A 447 -4.11 -2.70 -2.58
CA ASN A 447 -3.54 -1.55 -3.26
C ASN A 447 -4.65 -0.55 -3.60
N THR A 448 -4.65 0.64 -2.99
CA THR A 448 -5.68 1.66 -3.26
C THR A 448 -5.46 2.42 -4.57
N GLU A 449 -4.26 2.36 -5.16
CA GLU A 449 -3.96 2.96 -6.48
C GLU A 449 -4.44 2.08 -7.64
N ASN A 450 -4.34 0.76 -7.47
CA ASN A 450 -4.85 -0.24 -8.41
C ASN A 450 -5.61 -1.33 -7.64
N PRO A 451 -6.86 -1.05 -7.24
CA PRO A 451 -7.60 -1.91 -6.33
C PRO A 451 -8.04 -3.22 -6.97
N GLN A 452 -7.83 -4.30 -6.22
CA GLN A 452 -8.23 -5.63 -6.61
C GLN A 452 -9.74 -5.76 -6.52
N SER A 453 -10.35 -6.19 -7.62
CA SER A 453 -11.79 -6.40 -7.72
C SER A 453 -12.05 -7.43 -8.83
N PRO A 454 -12.98 -8.39 -8.66
CA PRO A 454 -14.04 -8.44 -7.65
C PRO A 454 -13.62 -8.99 -6.27
N LEU A 455 -14.37 -8.61 -5.23
CA LEU A 455 -14.35 -9.25 -3.92
C LEU A 455 -15.32 -10.42 -3.87
N TYR A 456 -14.82 -11.63 -3.63
CA TYR A 456 -15.66 -12.81 -3.45
C TYR A 456 -15.87 -13.13 -1.97
N PHE A 457 -17.12 -13.17 -1.54
CA PHE A 457 -17.50 -13.59 -0.21
C PHE A 457 -17.74 -15.11 -0.17
N THR A 458 -17.11 -15.79 0.78
CA THR A 458 -17.19 -17.25 0.90
C THR A 458 -17.43 -17.68 2.33
N SER A 459 -17.84 -18.93 2.51
CA SER A 459 -17.89 -19.56 3.82
C SER A 459 -16.49 -19.62 4.45
N GLY A 460 -16.40 -19.25 5.73
CA GLY A 460 -15.22 -19.52 6.56
C GLY A 460 -15.13 -20.96 7.06
N LEU A 461 -16.09 -21.83 6.74
CA LEU A 461 -16.05 -23.26 7.03
C LEU A 461 -15.16 -23.93 5.98
N VAL A 462 -14.03 -24.47 6.41
CA VAL A 462 -12.97 -24.95 5.51
C VAL A 462 -12.51 -26.38 5.82
N ARG A 463 -13.22 -27.05 6.73
CA ARG A 463 -12.99 -28.46 7.11
C ARG A 463 -14.30 -29.23 7.15
N GLN A 464 -14.21 -30.53 6.97
CA GLN A 464 -15.35 -31.45 7.08
C GLN A 464 -16.03 -31.37 8.46
N ASP A 465 -15.23 -31.19 9.51
CA ASP A 465 -15.65 -31.03 10.90
C ASP A 465 -16.24 -29.65 11.21
N ASP A 466 -16.09 -28.68 10.30
CA ASP A 466 -16.77 -27.39 10.38
C ASP A 466 -18.25 -27.50 9.88
N VAL A 467 -18.66 -28.62 9.26
CA VAL A 467 -20.01 -28.82 8.69
C VAL A 467 -20.71 -30.06 9.25
N SER A 468 -22.04 -29.99 9.41
CA SER A 468 -22.85 -31.08 9.99
C SER A 468 -23.23 -32.21 9.01
N SER A 469 -23.04 -32.00 7.71
CA SER A 469 -23.32 -32.93 6.61
C SER A 469 -22.59 -32.40 5.38
N GLY A 470 -22.07 -33.28 4.49
CA GLY A 470 -21.14 -33.00 3.37
C GLY A 470 -21.57 -31.96 2.32
N LYS A 471 -21.93 -30.76 2.76
CA LYS A 471 -22.14 -29.53 2.01
C LYS A 471 -20.77 -28.96 1.63
N PRO A 472 -20.67 -28.14 0.58
CA PRO A 472 -19.37 -27.61 0.20
C PRO A 472 -18.76 -26.80 1.36
N TYR A 473 -17.48 -27.04 1.58
CA TYR A 473 -16.59 -26.28 2.47
C TYR A 473 -15.26 -25.97 1.76
N ALA A 474 -15.19 -26.22 0.45
CA ALA A 474 -14.10 -25.85 -0.43
C ALA A 474 -14.25 -24.42 -1.00
N ASP A 475 -15.33 -23.71 -0.67
CA ASP A 475 -15.77 -22.46 -1.28
C ASP A 475 -14.61 -21.48 -1.47
N ALA A 476 -13.90 -21.18 -0.39
CA ALA A 476 -12.81 -20.24 -0.40
C ALA A 476 -11.58 -20.74 -1.20
N LEU A 477 -11.30 -22.04 -1.16
CA LEU A 477 -10.18 -22.65 -1.88
C LEU A 477 -10.37 -22.58 -3.41
N VAL A 478 -11.51 -23.03 -3.92
CA VAL A 478 -11.79 -22.99 -5.37
C VAL A 478 -11.98 -21.56 -5.85
N THR A 479 -12.56 -20.70 -5.01
CA THR A 479 -12.74 -19.28 -5.34
C THR A 479 -11.41 -18.54 -5.39
N ALA A 480 -10.40 -18.94 -4.62
CA ALA A 480 -9.09 -18.31 -4.69
C ALA A 480 -8.46 -18.39 -6.11
N ALA A 481 -8.70 -19.48 -6.85
CA ALA A 481 -8.31 -19.60 -8.24
C ALA A 481 -9.06 -18.60 -9.15
N LEU A 482 -10.38 -18.48 -8.98
CA LEU A 482 -11.20 -17.52 -9.72
C LEU A 482 -10.80 -16.07 -9.40
N ALA A 483 -10.60 -15.75 -8.13
CA ALA A 483 -10.14 -14.46 -7.64
C ALA A 483 -8.78 -14.11 -8.23
N ALA A 484 -7.81 -15.01 -8.13
CA ALA A 484 -6.50 -14.83 -8.73
C ALA A 484 -6.60 -14.58 -10.24
N LYS A 485 -7.44 -15.34 -10.97
CA LYS A 485 -7.64 -15.14 -12.41
C LYS A 485 -8.19 -13.75 -12.72
N THR A 486 -9.20 -13.31 -11.98
CA THR A 486 -9.97 -12.09 -12.23
C THR A 486 -9.35 -10.82 -11.65
N GLY A 487 -8.22 -10.91 -10.93
CA GLY A 487 -7.60 -9.76 -10.25
C GLY A 487 -8.35 -9.36 -8.98
N GLY A 488 -9.12 -10.30 -8.42
CA GLY A 488 -9.92 -10.13 -7.22
C GLY A 488 -9.32 -10.83 -6.01
N PHE A 489 -10.04 -10.80 -4.89
CA PHE A 489 -9.64 -11.46 -3.65
C PHE A 489 -10.82 -12.11 -2.92
N VAL A 490 -10.54 -12.93 -1.91
CA VAL A 490 -11.54 -13.76 -1.21
C VAL A 490 -11.66 -13.33 0.23
N ALA A 491 -12.88 -13.03 0.68
CA ALA A 491 -13.21 -12.77 2.08
C ALA A 491 -14.12 -13.86 2.64
N MET A 492 -13.58 -14.62 3.60
CA MET A 492 -14.32 -15.63 4.35
C MET A 492 -15.17 -14.99 5.45
N LEU A 493 -16.34 -15.58 5.69
CA LEU A 493 -17.35 -15.11 6.64
C LEU A 493 -18.00 -16.28 7.41
N PRO A 494 -18.44 -16.08 8.66
CA PRO A 494 -19.49 -16.90 9.27
C PRO A 494 -20.80 -16.80 8.47
N LYS A 495 -21.69 -17.76 8.70
CA LYS A 495 -22.94 -17.89 7.92
C LYS A 495 -23.86 -16.68 7.96
N ASN A 496 -23.98 -16.04 9.11
CA ASN A 496 -25.03 -15.05 9.36
C ASN A 496 -24.51 -13.69 9.79
N ASP A 497 -23.20 -13.53 9.97
CA ASP A 497 -22.61 -12.36 10.61
C ASP A 497 -21.40 -11.87 9.84
N ILE A 498 -21.19 -10.54 9.82
CA ILE A 498 -19.97 -9.91 9.34
C ILE A 498 -19.04 -9.74 10.55
N PRO A 499 -17.87 -10.40 10.59
CA PRO A 499 -16.89 -10.21 11.65
C PRO A 499 -16.49 -8.74 11.77
N SER A 500 -16.31 -8.23 12.99
CA SER A 500 -16.03 -6.81 13.23
C SER A 500 -14.81 -6.29 12.47
N SER A 501 -13.75 -7.10 12.36
CA SER A 501 -12.52 -6.79 11.63
C SER A 501 -12.77 -6.59 10.13
N LEU A 502 -13.58 -7.49 9.54
CA LEU A 502 -13.97 -7.38 8.13
C LEU A 502 -14.98 -6.25 7.89
N ASN A 503 -15.94 -6.04 8.80
CA ASN A 503 -16.86 -4.91 8.71
C ASN A 503 -16.11 -3.57 8.68
N TYR A 504 -15.11 -3.41 9.56
CA TYR A 504 -14.23 -2.26 9.52
C TYR A 504 -13.53 -2.15 8.16
N PHE A 505 -12.86 -3.22 7.71
CA PHE A 505 -12.21 -3.22 6.40
C PHE A 505 -13.14 -2.81 5.25
N LEU A 506 -14.35 -3.38 5.17
CA LEU A 506 -15.30 -3.06 4.10
C LEU A 506 -15.76 -1.60 4.17
N LEU A 507 -16.06 -1.05 5.35
CA LEU A 507 -16.51 0.34 5.47
C LEU A 507 -15.45 1.35 5.00
N PHE A 508 -14.18 1.10 5.27
CA PHE A 508 -13.07 1.98 4.87
C PHE A 508 -12.58 1.74 3.43
N ASN A 509 -12.89 0.58 2.83
CA ASN A 509 -12.40 0.22 1.51
C ASN A 509 -13.49 0.00 0.45
N LYS A 510 -14.78 0.20 0.79
CA LYS A 510 -15.90 0.00 -0.15
C LYS A 510 -15.76 0.80 -1.44
N GLY A 511 -15.19 2.00 -1.41
CA GLY A 511 -14.94 2.81 -2.61
C GLY A 511 -13.91 2.21 -3.58
N TYR A 512 -13.10 1.25 -3.10
CA TYR A 512 -12.13 0.50 -3.90
C TYR A 512 -12.67 -0.86 -4.35
N ILE A 513 -13.87 -1.26 -3.91
CA ILE A 513 -14.49 -2.53 -4.27
C ILE A 513 -15.53 -2.26 -5.35
N ALA A 514 -15.12 -2.32 -6.62
CA ALA A 514 -16.00 -2.09 -7.76
C ALA A 514 -17.04 -3.21 -7.97
N LYS A 515 -16.74 -4.43 -7.52
CA LYS A 515 -17.56 -5.60 -7.80
C LYS A 515 -17.48 -6.61 -6.68
N SER A 516 -18.59 -7.28 -6.36
CA SER A 516 -18.57 -8.41 -5.43
C SER A 516 -19.55 -9.51 -5.80
N ALA A 517 -19.27 -10.73 -5.36
CA ALA A 517 -20.17 -11.88 -5.49
C ALA A 517 -20.06 -12.78 -4.26
N VAL A 518 -21.13 -13.47 -3.90
CA VAL A 518 -21.05 -14.59 -2.96
C VAL A 518 -20.77 -15.87 -3.73
N VAL A 519 -19.88 -16.73 -3.21
CA VAL A 519 -19.61 -18.06 -3.77
C VAL A 519 -19.98 -19.12 -2.75
N GLY A 520 -20.71 -20.12 -3.21
CA GLY A 520 -21.25 -21.20 -2.38
C GLY A 520 -22.74 -21.06 -2.11
N ASN A 521 -23.30 -22.09 -1.48
CA ASN A 521 -24.72 -22.16 -1.20
C ASN A 521 -25.10 -21.43 0.10
N ASN A 522 -26.40 -21.41 0.41
CA ASN A 522 -26.96 -20.69 1.56
C ASN A 522 -26.60 -21.31 2.93
N SER A 523 -25.92 -22.46 2.95
CA SER A 523 -25.45 -23.07 4.20
C SER A 523 -24.14 -22.46 4.70
N GLY A 524 -23.32 -21.93 3.78
CA GLY A 524 -22.06 -21.26 4.06
C GLY A 524 -22.23 -19.77 4.33
N VAL A 525 -22.94 -19.05 3.45
CA VAL A 525 -23.28 -17.61 3.57
C VAL A 525 -24.76 -17.44 3.31
N SER A 526 -25.52 -16.98 4.30
CA SER A 526 -26.98 -16.82 4.19
C SER A 526 -27.38 -15.73 3.19
N GLN A 527 -28.59 -15.82 2.63
CA GLN A 527 -29.14 -14.78 1.74
C GLN A 527 -29.34 -13.44 2.46
N ASN A 528 -29.70 -13.47 3.74
CA ASN A 528 -29.82 -12.25 4.54
C ASN A 528 -28.47 -11.55 4.68
N LEU A 529 -27.40 -12.30 4.96
CA LEU A 529 -26.04 -11.76 5.04
C LEU A 529 -25.57 -11.22 3.69
N GLU A 530 -25.85 -11.94 2.59
CA GLU A 530 -25.57 -11.46 1.23
C GLU A 530 -26.23 -10.10 0.95
N GLN A 531 -27.52 -9.93 1.29
CA GLN A 531 -28.22 -8.66 1.12
C GLN A 531 -27.59 -7.54 1.97
N GLN A 532 -27.15 -7.84 3.20
CA GLN A 532 -26.46 -6.87 4.05
C GLN A 532 -25.12 -6.42 3.45
N LEU A 533 -24.34 -7.36 2.90
CA LEU A 533 -23.07 -7.06 2.21
C LEU A 533 -23.29 -6.18 0.98
N GLN A 534 -24.31 -6.50 0.18
CA GLN A 534 -24.67 -5.70 -1.00
C GLN A 534 -25.08 -4.28 -0.61
N GLN A 535 -25.91 -4.11 0.43
CA GLN A 535 -26.28 -2.79 0.94
C GLN A 535 -25.09 -2.01 1.49
N MET A 536 -24.13 -2.70 2.12
CA MET A 536 -22.92 -2.08 2.66
C MET A 536 -21.94 -1.60 1.57
N LEU A 537 -21.94 -2.24 0.40
CA LEU A 537 -21.05 -1.88 -0.69
C LEU A 537 -21.71 -0.93 -1.71
N ASN A 538 -23.04 -0.90 -1.77
CA ASN A 538 -23.78 -0.03 -2.66
C ASN A 538 -23.83 1.42 -2.16
N TYR A 539 -23.10 2.31 -2.84
CA TYR A 539 -23.14 3.77 -2.66
C TYR A 539 -23.07 4.48 -4.00
#